data_AF-A0A7C6H3M0-F1
#
_entry.id   AF-A0A7C6H3M0-F1
#
_cell.length_a   1.000
_cell.length_b   1.000
_cell.length_c   1.000
_cell.angle_alpha   90.00
_cell.angle_beta   90.00
_cell.angle_gamma   90.00
#
_symmetry.space_group_name_H-M   'P 1'
#
loop_
_entity.id
_entity.type
_entity.pdbx_description
1 polymer ?
#
loop_
_entity_poly.entity_id
_entity_poly.type
_entity_poly.pdbx_seq_one_letter_code
_entity_poly.pdbx_strand_id
1 'polypeptide(L)'
;MEYLERIATEFVRDRLKETEWENRRYIADLCLLESIMKRRGPSSAVEAMFFKGLQSVYPVEYECIKKELTSGERTSQEEFVRLRQEWTQKKMDEERERSERWAEQDKKNWEKWVRAGGR
;
A
#
# COMPACT_ATOMS: atom_id res chain seq x y z
N MET A 1 21.10 12.11 -13.21
CA MET A 1 20.63 11.49 -11.96
C MET A 1 20.21 12.59 -10.96
N GLU A 2 19.28 13.48 -11.33
CA GLU A 2 18.82 14.58 -10.44
C GLU A 2 17.80 14.13 -9.38
N TYR A 3 17.30 12.89 -9.47
CA TYR A 3 16.24 12.37 -8.60
C TYR A 3 16.75 12.06 -7.18
N LEU A 4 18.06 11.79 -7.03
CA LEU A 4 18.69 11.41 -5.77
C LEU A 4 18.81 12.57 -4.78
N GLU A 5 19.01 13.79 -5.28
CA GLU A 5 19.13 15.00 -4.45
C GLU A 5 17.78 15.48 -3.90
N ARG A 6 16.67 14.94 -4.39
CA ARG A 6 15.31 15.34 -3.98
C ARG A 6 14.69 14.43 -2.93
N ILE A 7 15.35 13.31 -2.57
CA ILE A 7 14.84 12.37 -1.57
C ILE A 7 14.94 13.00 -0.18
N ALA A 8 13.78 13.15 0.46
CA ALA A 8 13.60 13.86 1.71
C ALA A 8 13.68 12.95 2.95
N THR A 9 13.22 11.70 2.83
CA THR A 9 13.21 10.71 3.90
C THR A 9 14.39 9.76 3.78
N GLU A 10 14.92 9.36 4.92
CA GLU A 10 15.97 8.36 5.04
C GLU A 10 15.43 6.97 4.71
N PHE A 11 14.13 6.71 4.96
CA PHE A 11 13.47 5.48 4.50
C PHE A 11 13.66 5.24 3.00
N VAL A 12 13.33 6.21 2.14
CA VAL A 12 13.46 6.06 0.69
C VAL A 12 14.93 5.96 0.27
N ARG A 13 15.84 6.66 0.96
CA ARG A 13 17.29 6.55 0.72
C ARG A 13 17.83 5.15 1.02
N ASP A 14 17.38 4.55 2.11
CA ASP A 14 17.81 3.20 2.48
C ASP A 14 17.21 2.16 1.54
N ARG A 15 15.94 2.32 1.12
CA ARG A 15 15.35 1.48 0.07
C ARG A 15 16.14 1.57 -1.23
N LEU A 16 16.55 2.78 -1.65
CA LEU A 16 17.35 2.96 -2.86
C LEU A 16 18.69 2.21 -2.79
N LYS A 17 19.39 2.24 -1.65
CA LYS A 17 20.69 1.55 -1.51
C LYS A 17 20.56 0.03 -1.59
N GLU A 18 19.45 -0.51 -1.07
CA GLU A 18 19.20 -1.95 -1.00
C GLU A 18 18.51 -2.51 -2.26
N THR A 19 17.90 -1.66 -3.08
CA THR A 19 17.10 -2.10 -4.22
C THR A 19 17.97 -2.34 -5.45
N GLU A 20 17.87 -3.54 -6.02
CA GLU A 20 18.51 -3.87 -7.29
C GLU A 20 18.02 -2.98 -8.43
N TRP A 21 18.89 -2.75 -9.42
CA TRP A 21 18.60 -1.86 -10.55
C TRP A 21 17.33 -2.22 -11.32
N GLU A 22 17.00 -3.51 -11.39
CA GLU A 22 15.81 -4.04 -12.05
C GLU A 22 14.52 -3.47 -11.45
N ASN A 23 14.56 -3.15 -10.16
CA ASN A 23 13.45 -2.59 -9.40
C ASN A 23 13.47 -1.05 -9.34
N ARG A 24 14.17 -0.36 -10.26
CA ARG A 24 14.21 1.11 -10.30
C ARG A 24 12.83 1.77 -10.36
N ARG A 25 11.81 1.08 -10.89
CA ARG A 25 10.44 1.59 -10.95
C ARG A 25 9.84 1.74 -9.56
N TYR A 26 10.08 0.76 -8.68
CA TYR A 26 9.67 0.82 -7.28
C TYR A 26 10.22 2.06 -6.59
N ILE A 27 11.52 2.33 -6.75
CA ILE A 27 12.13 3.53 -6.17
C ILE A 27 11.56 4.81 -6.78
N ALA A 28 11.33 4.86 -8.09
CA ALA A 28 10.72 6.02 -8.73
C ALA A 28 9.31 6.29 -8.19
N ASP A 29 8.52 5.25 -7.95
CA ASP A 29 7.18 5.34 -7.39
C ASP A 29 7.21 5.81 -5.92
N LEU A 30 8.16 5.33 -5.11
CA LEU A 30 8.38 5.81 -3.74
C LEU A 30 8.80 7.28 -3.69
N CYS A 31 9.73 7.70 -4.56
CA CYS A 31 10.15 9.09 -4.67
C CYS A 31 8.98 10.01 -5.06
N LEU A 32 8.12 9.57 -5.98
CA LEU A 32 6.92 10.32 -6.35
C LEU A 32 5.97 10.45 -5.15
N LEU A 33 5.71 9.35 -4.46
CA LEU A 33 4.84 9.32 -3.29
C LEU A 33 5.36 10.26 -2.18
N GLU A 34 6.65 10.20 -1.86
CA GLU A 34 7.31 11.10 -0.91
C GLU A 34 7.20 12.57 -1.34
N SER A 35 7.49 12.87 -2.61
CA SER A 35 7.43 14.23 -3.14
C SER A 35 6.03 14.83 -2.99
N ILE A 36 4.99 14.05 -3.31
CA ILE A 36 3.60 14.46 -3.17
C ILE A 36 3.24 14.73 -1.71
N MET A 37 3.72 13.91 -0.78
CA MET A 37 3.46 14.07 0.65
C MET A 37 4.20 15.26 1.25
N LYS A 38 5.46 15.47 0.87
CA LYS A 38 6.29 16.59 1.32
C LYS A 38 5.64 17.94 1.03
N ARG A 39 5.00 18.09 -0.14
CA ARG A 39 4.29 19.31 -0.54
C ARG A 39 2.84 19.40 -0.02
N ARG A 40 2.46 18.53 0.95
CA ARG A 40 1.13 18.48 1.59
C ARG A 40 -0.01 18.03 0.67
N GLY A 41 0.26 17.25 -0.38
CA GLY A 41 -0.76 16.57 -1.18
C GLY A 41 -0.65 16.73 -2.70
N PRO A 42 -1.59 16.13 -3.46
CA PRO A 42 -1.64 16.21 -4.92
C PRO A 42 -1.95 17.63 -5.43
N SER A 43 -1.31 18.07 -6.51
CA SER A 43 -1.59 19.39 -7.12
C SER A 43 -2.55 19.32 -8.31
N SER A 44 -2.88 18.12 -8.79
CA SER A 44 -3.81 17.90 -9.90
C SER A 44 -4.64 16.63 -9.70
N ALA A 45 -5.77 16.51 -10.40
CA ALA A 45 -6.64 15.33 -10.33
C ALA A 45 -5.95 14.05 -10.83
N VAL A 46 -5.17 14.15 -11.92
CA VAL A 46 -4.38 13.03 -12.46
C VAL A 46 -3.40 12.53 -11.41
N GLU A 47 -2.70 13.47 -10.77
CA GLU A 47 -1.73 13.15 -9.74
C GLU A 47 -2.38 12.61 -8.46
N ALA A 48 -3.59 13.07 -8.12
CA ALA A 48 -4.37 12.50 -7.03
C ALA A 48 -4.76 11.03 -7.32
N MET A 49 -5.10 10.69 -8.57
CA MET A 49 -5.34 9.31 -8.97
C MET A 49 -4.08 8.45 -8.85
N PHE A 50 -2.94 8.93 -9.36
CA PHE A 50 -1.66 8.24 -9.19
C PHE A 50 -1.31 8.05 -7.71
N PHE A 51 -1.43 9.10 -6.91
CA PHE A 51 -1.16 9.04 -5.48
C PHE A 51 -2.05 7.99 -4.78
N LYS A 52 -3.35 7.95 -5.11
CA LYS A 52 -4.26 6.94 -4.57
C LYS A 52 -3.90 5.52 -5.02
N GLY A 53 -3.51 5.35 -6.28
CA GLY A 53 -3.01 4.07 -6.79
C GLY A 53 -1.77 3.61 -6.03
N LEU A 54 -0.78 4.49 -5.86
CA LEU A 54 0.44 4.19 -5.13
C LEU A 54 0.19 3.88 -3.65
N GLN A 55 -0.74 4.59 -2.99
CA GLN A 55 -1.18 4.26 -1.63
C GLN A 55 -1.75 2.84 -1.53
N SER A 56 -2.45 2.38 -2.57
CA SER A 56 -3.03 1.03 -2.59
C SER A 56 -1.99 -0.04 -2.88
N VAL A 57 -0.98 0.25 -3.71
CA VAL A 57 0.06 -0.71 -4.11
C VAL A 57 1.15 -0.81 -3.03
N TYR A 58 1.53 0.32 -2.42
CA TYR A 58 2.60 0.43 -1.42
C TYR A 58 2.09 1.03 -0.10
N PRO A 59 1.11 0.39 0.57
CA PRO A 59 0.47 0.95 1.76
C PRO A 59 1.41 1.01 2.96
N VAL A 60 2.32 0.03 3.10
CA VAL A 60 3.26 -0.02 4.23
C VAL A 60 4.33 1.04 4.05
N GLU A 61 4.93 1.13 2.87
CA GLU A 61 5.90 2.18 2.52
C GLU A 61 5.29 3.57 2.66
N TYR A 62 4.03 3.76 2.27
CA TYR A 62 3.31 5.01 2.47
C TYR A 62 3.24 5.40 3.95
N GLU A 63 2.87 4.48 4.84
CA GLU A 63 2.81 4.77 6.28
C GLU A 63 4.20 5.01 6.88
N CYS A 64 5.23 4.30 6.43
CA CYS A 64 6.62 4.55 6.87
C CYS A 64 7.10 5.95 6.46
N ILE A 65 6.89 6.35 5.19
CA ILE A 65 7.24 7.68 4.68
C ILE A 65 6.43 8.75 5.43
N LYS A 66 5.15 8.51 5.68
CA LYS A 66 4.28 9.43 6.42
C LYS A 66 4.74 9.62 7.86
N LYS A 67 5.06 8.52 8.55
CA LYS A 67 5.59 8.52 9.92
C LYS A 67 6.85 9.38 9.97
N GLU A 68 7.81 9.12 9.08
CA GLU A 68 9.04 9.91 9.05
C GLU A 68 8.80 11.40 8.73
N LEU A 69 7.92 11.72 7.78
CA LEU A 69 7.61 13.13 7.45
C LEU A 69 6.82 13.87 8.54
N THR A 70 6.09 13.17 9.41
CA THR A 70 5.22 13.80 10.43
C THR A 70 5.84 13.81 11.82
N SER A 71 6.42 12.69 12.27
CA SER A 71 7.05 12.54 13.59
C SER A 71 8.58 12.60 13.54
N GLY A 72 9.19 12.47 12.36
CA GLY A 72 10.65 12.35 12.23
C GLY A 72 11.20 10.98 12.65
N GLU A 73 10.32 10.03 13.00
CA GLU A 73 10.71 8.70 13.43
C GLU A 73 11.09 7.83 12.23
N ARG A 74 12.31 7.31 12.26
CA ARG A 74 12.81 6.41 11.22
C ARG A 74 12.28 5.01 11.45
N THR A 75 11.89 4.34 10.37
CA THR A 75 11.53 2.92 10.39
C THR A 75 12.78 2.12 10.03
N SER A 76 13.21 1.21 10.90
CA SER A 76 14.33 0.32 10.59
C SER A 76 13.93 -0.73 9.55
N GLN A 77 14.91 -1.35 8.91
CA GLN A 77 14.63 -2.39 7.91
C GLN A 77 13.91 -3.61 8.53
N GLU A 78 14.29 -4.00 9.74
CA GLU A 78 13.64 -5.10 10.47
C GLU A 78 12.18 -4.76 10.82
N GLU A 79 11.92 -3.51 11.23
CA GLU A 79 10.57 -3.01 11.50
C GLU A 79 9.73 -3.02 10.21
N PHE A 80 10.30 -2.56 9.09
CA PHE A 80 9.62 -2.56 7.79
C PHE A 80 9.24 -3.97 7.34
N VAL A 81 10.17 -4.95 7.44
CA VAL A 81 9.89 -6.35 7.09
C VAL A 81 8.75 -6.91 7.93
N ARG A 82 8.75 -6.64 9.25
CA ARG A 82 7.67 -7.07 10.15
C ARG A 82 6.33 -6.45 9.76
N LEU A 83 6.28 -5.13 9.57
CA LEU A 83 5.07 -4.41 9.17
C LEU A 83 4.51 -4.94 7.84
N ARG A 84 5.39 -5.28 6.89
CA ARG A 84 4.99 -5.84 5.60
C ARG A 84 4.39 -7.24 5.74
N GLN A 85 4.96 -8.09 6.59
CA GLN A 85 4.42 -9.41 6.89
C GLN A 85 3.06 -9.32 7.58
N GLU A 86 2.94 -8.49 8.60
CA GLU A 86 1.68 -8.25 9.31
C GLU A 86 0.58 -7.75 8.37
N TRP A 87 0.91 -6.79 7.49
CA TRP A 87 -0.03 -6.29 6.49
C TRP A 87 -0.47 -7.39 5.52
N THR A 88 0.48 -8.19 5.03
CA THR A 88 0.18 -9.29 4.10
C THR A 88 -0.72 -10.33 4.76
N GLN A 89 -0.42 -10.73 6.00
CA GLN A 89 -1.22 -11.67 6.75
C GLN A 89 -2.64 -11.14 6.96
N LYS A 90 -2.76 -9.89 7.40
CA LYS A 90 -4.05 -9.22 7.58
C LYS A 90 -4.87 -9.20 6.28
N LYS A 91 -4.24 -8.93 5.14
CA LYS A 91 -4.93 -8.94 3.84
C LYS A 91 -5.45 -10.31 3.45
N MET A 92 -4.68 -11.37 3.71
CA MET A 92 -5.10 -12.75 3.47
C MET A 92 -6.27 -13.14 4.37
N ASP A 93 -6.25 -12.71 5.63
CA ASP A 93 -7.34 -12.98 6.58
C ASP A 93 -8.62 -12.20 6.21
N GLU A 94 -8.50 -10.92 5.81
CA GLU A 94 -9.62 -10.13 5.30
C GLU A 94 -10.25 -10.73 4.04
N GLU A 95 -9.42 -11.27 3.14
CA GLU A 95 -9.89 -11.92 1.92
C GLU A 95 -10.58 -13.25 2.24
N ARG A 96 -10.04 -14.04 3.18
CA ARG A 96 -10.68 -15.26 3.67
C ARG A 96 -12.04 -14.96 4.28
N GLU A 97 -12.12 -13.98 5.19
CA GLU A 97 -13.40 -13.57 5.79
C GLU A 97 -14.39 -13.09 4.73
N ARG A 98 -13.93 -12.34 3.72
CA ARG A 98 -14.81 -11.88 2.64
C ARG A 98 -15.34 -13.06 1.82
N SER A 99 -14.50 -14.04 1.51
CA SER A 99 -14.89 -15.25 0.79
C SER A 99 -15.90 -16.06 1.61
N GLU A 100 -15.68 -16.22 2.91
CA GLU A 100 -16.60 -16.91 3.81
C GLU A 100 -17.96 -16.20 3.90
N ARG A 101 -17.96 -14.87 4.05
CA ARG A 101 -19.19 -14.07 4.04
C ARG A 101 -19.93 -14.17 2.72
N TRP A 102 -19.21 -14.18 1.60
CA TRP A 102 -19.81 -14.34 0.27
C TRP A 102 -20.43 -15.73 0.11
N ALA A 103 -19.72 -16.80 0.49
CA ALA A 103 -20.24 -18.16 0.46
C ALA A 103 -21.48 -18.35 1.36
N GLU A 104 -21.48 -17.73 2.55
CA GLU A 104 -22.62 -17.75 3.48
C GLU A 104 -23.83 -16.98 2.91
N GLN A 105 -23.60 -15.85 2.24
CA GLN A 105 -24.67 -15.12 1.53
C GLN A 105 -25.20 -15.90 0.33
N ASP A 106 -24.32 -16.50 -0.45
CA ASP A 106 -24.69 -17.30 -1.63
C ASP A 106 -25.52 -18.51 -1.22
N LYS A 107 -25.10 -19.22 -0.15
CA LYS A 107 -25.87 -20.30 0.45
C LYS A 107 -27.26 -19.85 0.90
N LYS A 108 -27.36 -18.70 1.59
CA LYS A 108 -28.66 -18.14 2.00
C LYS A 108 -29.54 -17.75 0.81
N ASN A 109 -28.95 -17.22 -0.26
CA ASN A 109 -29.66 -16.86 -1.47
C ASN A 109 -30.15 -18.11 -2.21
N TRP A 110 -29.32 -19.14 -2.31
CA TRP A 110 -29.69 -20.45 -2.84
C TRP A 110 -30.85 -21.08 -2.04
N GLU A 111 -30.76 -21.13 -0.71
CA GLU A 111 -31.82 -21.67 0.14
C GLU A 111 -33.16 -20.93 -0.04
N LYS A 112 -33.11 -19.59 -0.19
CA LYS A 112 -34.30 -18.78 -0.52
C LYS A 112 -34.87 -19.12 -1.89
N TRP A 113 -34.01 -19.31 -2.90
CA TRP A 113 -34.43 -19.65 -4.26
C TRP A 113 -35.09 -21.04 -4.33
N VAL A 114 -34.52 -22.04 -3.66
CA VAL A 114 -35.12 -23.39 -3.53
C VAL A 114 -36.48 -23.31 -2.84
N ARG A 115 -36.61 -22.55 -1.74
CA ARG A 115 -37.91 -22.36 -1.05
C ARG A 115 -38.97 -21.67 -1.92
N ALA A 116 -38.56 -20.82 -2.86
CA ALA A 116 -39.46 -20.16 -3.80
C ALA A 116 -39.87 -21.08 -4.98
N GLY A 117 -39.45 -22.35 -4.99
CA GLY A 117 -39.78 -23.32 -6.04
C GLY A 117 -38.78 -23.39 -7.18
N GLY A 118 -37.59 -22.78 -7.03
CA GLY A 118 -36.47 -22.97 -7.95
C GLY A 118 -35.94 -24.41 -7.92
N ARG A 119 -35.66 -24.99 -9.09
CA ARG A 119 -35.03 -26.30 -9.26
C ARG A 119 -33.73 -26.17 -10.02
#